data_AF-A0A9E4TL56-F1
#
_entry.id   AF-A0A9E4TL56-F1
#
_cell.length_a   1.000
_cell.length_b   1.000
_cell.length_c   1.000
_cell.angle_alpha   90.00
_cell.angle_beta   90.00
_cell.angle_gamma   90.00
#
_symmetry.space_group_name_H-M   'P 1'
#
loop_
_entity.id
_entity.type
_entity.pdbx_description
1 polymer ?
#
loop_
_entity_poly.entity_id
_entity_poly.type
_entity_poly.pdbx_seq_one_letter_code
_entity_poly.pdbx_strand_id
1 'polypeptide(L)'
;DRALVRDLKTDKTYEFPMAAAFIYVGFHPNTEYLSDLLELDSGGHVYTDIHMRTAIPMVYACGDARAESTRQLGAAVGDGITAALAAFHDLSN
;
A
#
# COMPACT_ATOMS: atom_id res chain seq x y z
N ASP A 1 -16.85 -24.76 4.34
CA ASP A 1 -17.25 -25.18 2.97
C ASP A 1 -18.37 -24.33 2.40
N ARG A 2 -18.86 -23.29 3.10
CA ARG A 2 -19.92 -22.40 2.62
C ARG A 2 -19.63 -20.96 3.04
N ALA A 3 -20.16 -20.00 2.27
CA ALA A 3 -20.23 -18.59 2.63
C ALA A 3 -21.68 -18.12 2.61
N LEU A 4 -22.05 -17.23 3.53
CA LEU A 4 -23.34 -16.55 3.52
C LEU A 4 -23.28 -15.38 2.53
N VAL A 5 -24.10 -15.43 1.47
CA VAL A 5 -24.11 -14.39 0.42
C VAL A 5 -25.49 -13.76 0.32
N ARG A 6 -25.52 -12.50 -0.11
CA ARG A 6 -26.76 -11.74 -0.37
C ARG A 6 -26.84 -11.34 -1.83
N ASP A 7 -27.93 -11.71 -2.49
CA ASP A 7 -28.25 -11.19 -3.81
C ASP A 7 -28.79 -9.76 -3.69
N LEU A 8 -28.05 -8.79 -4.23
CA LEU A 8 -28.39 -7.36 -4.14
C LEU A 8 -29.64 -6.98 -4.95
N LYS A 9 -30.13 -7.81 -5.88
CA LYS A 9 -31.34 -7.54 -6.66
C LYS A 9 -32.60 -8.02 -5.96
N THR A 10 -32.50 -9.10 -5.20
CA THR A 10 -33.65 -9.76 -4.55
C THR A 10 -33.64 -9.62 -3.03
N ASP A 11 -32.54 -9.13 -2.47
CA ASP A 11 -32.24 -9.03 -1.03
C ASP A 11 -32.29 -10.37 -0.29
N LYS A 12 -32.31 -11.49 -1.02
CA LYS A 12 -32.31 -12.83 -0.46
C LYS A 12 -30.91 -13.23 -0.04
N THR A 13 -30.81 -13.79 1.16
CA THR A 13 -29.59 -14.38 1.68
C THR A 13 -29.63 -15.90 1.53
N TYR A 14 -28.51 -16.51 1.11
CA TYR A 14 -28.39 -17.96 0.98
C TYR A 14 -26.95 -18.42 1.23
N GLU A 15 -26.78 -19.71 1.53
CA GLU A 15 -25.47 -20.31 1.67
C GLU A 15 -24.93 -20.73 0.30
N PHE A 16 -23.73 -20.25 -0.03
CA PHE A 16 -23.02 -20.59 -1.26
C PHE A 16 -21.86 -21.56 -0.96
N PRO A 17 -21.86 -22.79 -1.50
CA PRO A 17 -20.76 -23.73 -1.30
C PRO A 17 -19.44 -23.22 -1.89
N MET A 18 -18.40 -23.14 -1.06
CA MET A 18 -17.04 -22.78 -1.48
C MET A 18 -15.96 -23.28 -0.51
N ALA A 19 -14.79 -23.61 -1.06
CA ALA A 19 -13.65 -24.06 -0.27
C ALA A 19 -12.82 -22.89 0.31
N ALA A 20 -12.67 -21.80 -0.44
CA ALA A 20 -11.84 -20.64 -0.05
C ALA A 20 -12.31 -19.36 -0.75
N ALA A 21 -12.15 -18.21 -0.07
CA ALA A 21 -12.42 -16.88 -0.59
C ALA A 21 -11.12 -16.06 -0.58
N PHE A 22 -10.86 -15.34 -1.67
CA PHE A 22 -9.75 -14.39 -1.78
C PHE A 22 -10.32 -13.00 -2.03
N ILE A 23 -10.11 -12.09 -1.09
CA ILE A 23 -10.64 -10.73 -1.16
C ILE A 23 -9.64 -9.87 -1.93
N TYR A 24 -10.06 -9.34 -3.08
CA TYR A 24 -9.23 -8.48 -3.94
C TYR A 24 -10.03 -7.26 -4.39
N VAL A 25 -10.32 -6.36 -3.44
CA VAL A 25 -11.18 -5.17 -3.63
C VAL A 25 -10.40 -3.85 -3.65
N GLY A 26 -9.07 -3.92 -3.76
CA GLY A 26 -8.17 -2.77 -3.67
C GLY A 26 -7.32 -2.79 -2.40
N PHE A 27 -6.40 -1.82 -2.31
CA PHE A 27 -5.53 -1.61 -1.17
C PHE A 27 -5.49 -0.12 -0.86
N HIS A 28 -5.71 0.23 0.40
CA HIS A 28 -5.70 1.61 0.87
C HIS A 28 -4.51 1.78 1.84
N PRO A 29 -3.47 2.53 1.47
CA PRO A 29 -2.33 2.78 2.36
C PRO A 29 -2.72 3.67 3.54
N ASN A 30 -2.01 3.52 4.66
CA ASN A 30 -2.19 4.36 5.86
C ASN A 30 -1.38 5.66 5.70
N THR A 31 -1.76 6.51 4.75
CA THR A 31 -0.99 7.69 4.33
C THR A 31 -1.86 8.94 4.16
N GLU A 32 -3.17 8.84 4.37
CA GLU A 32 -4.12 9.96 4.24
C GLU A 32 -3.72 11.18 5.08
N TYR A 33 -3.15 10.96 6.27
CA TYR A 33 -2.66 12.01 7.16
C TYR A 33 -1.48 12.81 6.59
N LEU A 34 -0.88 12.35 5.48
CA LEU A 34 0.22 13.03 4.78
C LEU A 34 -0.29 13.91 3.63
N SER A 35 -1.58 13.89 3.30
CA SER A 35 -2.12 14.57 2.10
C SER A 35 -1.93 16.09 2.07
N ASP A 36 -1.80 16.74 3.23
CA ASP A 36 -1.47 18.16 3.34
C ASP A 36 0.04 18.47 3.18
N LEU A 37 0.88 17.44 3.23
CA LEU A 37 2.35 17.55 3.22
C LEU A 37 2.97 17.00 1.93
N LEU A 38 2.42 15.92 1.39
CA LEU A 38 2.93 15.20 0.24
C LEU A 38 1.85 15.04 -0.82
N GLU A 39 2.24 15.16 -2.08
CA GLU A 39 1.41 14.70 -3.18
C GLU A 39 1.30 13.17 -3.11
N LEU A 40 0.06 12.67 -3.09
CA LEU A 40 -0.26 11.25 -3.09
C LEU A 40 -0.86 10.88 -4.45
N ASP A 41 -0.66 9.64 -4.88
CA ASP A 41 -1.34 9.12 -6.06
C ASP A 41 -2.86 9.01 -5.85
N SER A 42 -3.61 8.73 -6.91
CA SER A 42 -5.08 8.59 -6.83
C SER A 42 -5.58 7.51 -5.85
N GLY A 43 -4.71 6.59 -5.43
CA GLY A 43 -4.98 5.55 -4.44
C GLY A 43 -4.44 5.87 -3.04
N GLY A 44 -3.91 7.08 -2.83
CA GLY A 44 -3.36 7.53 -1.56
C GLY A 44 -1.88 7.17 -1.34
N HIS A 45 -1.17 6.61 -2.32
CA HIS A 45 0.22 6.18 -2.11
C HIS A 45 1.22 7.34 -2.28
N VAL A 46 2.33 7.28 -1.56
CA VAL A 46 3.36 8.32 -1.59
C VAL A 46 4.24 8.17 -2.83
N TYR A 47 4.45 9.25 -3.59
CA TYR A 47 5.46 9.26 -4.66
C TYR A 47 6.88 9.27 -4.10
N THR A 48 7.76 8.47 -4.71
CA THR A 48 9.17 8.37 -4.34
C THR A 48 10.10 8.29 -5.54
N ASP A 49 11.35 8.72 -5.38
CA ASP A 49 12.42 8.41 -6.34
C ASP A 49 12.94 6.96 -6.20
N ILE A 50 13.96 6.58 -6.98
CA ILE A 50 14.56 5.23 -6.92
C ILE A 50 15.27 4.92 -5.59
N HIS A 51 15.54 5.95 -4.79
CA HIS A 51 16.19 5.88 -3.49
C HIS A 51 15.19 5.99 -2.33
N MET A 52 13.89 5.90 -2.63
CA MET A 52 12.79 5.98 -1.67
C MET A 52 12.63 7.37 -1.01
N ARG A 53 13.21 8.42 -1.59
CA ARG A 53 13.04 9.81 -1.14
C ARG A 53 11.69 10.33 -1.59
N THR A 54 11.00 11.06 -0.71
CA THR A 54 9.80 11.83 -1.08
C THR A 54 10.18 13.21 -1.59
N ALA A 55 9.18 14.03 -1.95
CA ALA A 55 9.39 15.43 -2.29
C ALA A 55 9.86 16.27 -1.08
N ILE A 56 9.66 15.81 0.16
CA ILE A 56 10.15 16.48 1.36
C ILE A 56 11.53 15.91 1.72
N PRO A 57 12.57 16.75 1.84
CA PRO A 57 13.89 16.31 2.29
C PRO A 57 13.82 15.62 3.66
N MET A 58 14.63 14.57 3.83
CA MET A 58 14.69 13.76 5.06
C MET A 58 13.41 12.96 5.37
N VAL A 59 12.43 12.94 4.47
CA VAL A 59 11.24 12.09 4.56
C VAL A 59 11.29 11.04 3.44
N TYR A 60 11.11 9.80 3.82
CA TYR A 60 11.21 8.62 2.95
C TYR A 60 9.94 7.78 3.06
N ALA A 61 9.58 7.08 2.00
CA ALA A 61 8.48 6.11 2.01
C ALA A 61 8.94 4.82 1.34
N CYS A 62 8.57 3.67 1.93
CA CYS A 62 9.01 2.35 1.45
C CYS A 62 7.89 1.31 1.60
N GLY A 63 7.94 0.26 0.78
CA GLY A 63 6.94 -0.80 0.78
C GLY A 63 5.58 -0.32 0.31
N ASP A 64 4.50 -0.90 0.83
CA ASP A 64 3.16 -0.70 0.27
C ASP A 64 2.57 0.70 0.50
N ALA A 65 3.27 1.55 1.25
CA ALA A 65 2.91 2.96 1.40
C ALA A 65 3.22 3.79 0.14
N ARG A 66 4.16 3.35 -0.72
CA ARG A 66 4.57 4.11 -1.91
C ARG A 66 3.84 3.68 -3.17
N ALA A 67 3.76 4.61 -4.12
CA ALA A 67 3.22 4.37 -5.45
C ALA A 67 4.00 3.24 -6.14
N GLU A 68 3.31 2.46 -6.97
CA GLU A 68 3.89 1.35 -7.74
C GLU A 68 4.55 0.24 -6.89
N SER A 69 4.14 0.08 -5.62
CA SER A 69 4.56 -1.10 -4.85
C SER A 69 4.04 -2.38 -5.51
N THR A 70 4.89 -3.41 -5.56
CA THR A 70 4.51 -4.76 -6.03
C THR A 70 3.70 -5.54 -4.98
N ARG A 71 3.57 -5.02 -3.75
CA ARG A 71 2.83 -5.64 -2.64
C ARG A 71 3.35 -7.02 -2.27
N GLN A 72 4.67 -7.19 -2.40
CA GLN A 72 5.39 -8.42 -2.05
C GLN A 72 6.34 -8.15 -0.89
N LEU A 73 6.44 -9.11 0.03
CA LEU A 73 7.34 -9.03 1.20
C LEU A 73 8.77 -8.71 0.81
N GLY A 74 9.33 -9.39 -0.20
CA GLY A 74 10.70 -9.18 -0.64
C GLY A 74 10.95 -7.77 -1.20
N ALA A 75 9.99 -7.22 -1.95
CA ALA A 75 10.08 -5.86 -2.47
C ALA A 75 9.99 -4.82 -1.35
N ALA A 76 9.05 -5.00 -0.41
CA ALA A 76 8.90 -4.08 0.72
C ALA A 76 10.16 -4.05 1.62
N VAL A 77 10.80 -5.21 1.84
CA VAL A 77 12.09 -5.29 2.54
C VAL A 77 13.20 -4.58 1.75
N GLY A 78 13.27 -4.79 0.43
CA GLY A 78 14.24 -4.13 -0.45
C GLY A 78 14.11 -2.60 -0.46
N ASP A 79 12.87 -2.09 -0.54
CA ASP A 79 12.57 -0.67 -0.42
C ASP A 79 13.02 -0.13 0.95
N GLY A 80 12.73 -0.84 2.04
CA GLY A 80 13.12 -0.43 3.40
C GLY A 80 14.65 -0.33 3.57
N ILE A 81 15.40 -1.28 3.01
CA ILE A 81 16.87 -1.22 3.00
C ILE A 81 17.36 -0.02 2.19
N THR A 82 16.79 0.21 1.00
CA THR A 82 17.14 1.35 0.14
C THR A 82 16.87 2.68 0.85
N ALA A 83 15.71 2.84 1.48
CA ALA A 83 15.34 4.02 2.24
C ALA A 83 16.29 4.28 3.43
N ALA A 84 16.62 3.23 4.19
CA ALA A 84 17.54 3.35 5.32
C ALA A 84 18.95 3.79 4.89
N LEU A 85 19.47 3.23 3.79
CA LEU A 85 20.76 3.63 3.24
C LEU A 85 20.75 5.06 2.69
N ALA A 86 19.67 5.46 2.02
CA ALA A 86 19.49 6.83 1.55
C ALA A 86 19.44 7.82 2.72
N ALA A 87 18.65 7.52 3.76
CA ALA A 87 18.58 8.33 4.97
C ALA A 87 19.95 8.45 5.66
N PHE A 88 20.69 7.35 5.78
CA PHE A 88 22.05 7.39 6.35
C PHE A 88 23.00 8.25 5.54
N HIS A 89 22.97 8.12 4.21
CA HIS A 89 23.79 8.92 3.30
C HIS A 89 23.44 10.42 3.39
N ASP A 90 22.16 10.76 3.42
CA ASP A 90 21.70 12.14 3.45
C ASP A 90 21.91 12.80 4.82
N LEU A 91 21.92 12.02 5.92
CA LEU A 91 22.29 12.49 7.26
C LEU A 91 23.79 12.77 7.42
N SER A 92 24.63 12.08 6.64
CA SER A 92 26.08 12.12 6.78
C SER A 92 26.75 13.18 5.91
N ASN A 93 25.99 13.89 5.08
CA ASN A 93 26.43 14.95 4.16
C ASN A 93 25.67 16.25 4.43
#